data_AF-A0A526TED6-F1
#
_entry.id   AF-A0A526TED6-F1
#
_cell.length_a   1.000
_cell.length_b   1.000
_cell.length_c   1.000
_cell.angle_alpha   90.00
_cell.angle_beta   90.00
_cell.angle_gamma   90.00
#
_symmetry.space_group_name_H-M   'P 1'
#
loop_
_entity.id
_entity.type
_entity.pdbx_description
1 polymer ?
#
loop_
_entity_poly.entity_id
_entity_poly.type
_entity_poly.pdbx_seq_one_letter_code
_entity_poly.pdbx_strand_id
1 'polypeptide(L)'
;KAWTAKFPLPGGDLPNADFEQFLSDLHSELSWLSPSLVKHYARSYGTRARQLLAGAQSEADLGRRFGPDLYEREAKFLVETEWAGTSADILERRTKHGLHLNAAERKGFED
;
A
#
# COMPACT_ATOMS: atom_id res chain seq x y z
N LYS A 1 -34.78 0.45 -0.35
CA LYS A 1 -34.14 1.16 0.79
C LYS A 1 -32.69 1.49 0.40
N ALA A 2 -32.17 2.67 0.73
CA ALA A 2 -30.76 3.00 0.52
C ALA A 2 -29.88 2.22 1.50
N TRP A 3 -28.82 1.57 0.99
CA TRP A 3 -27.95 0.68 1.77
C TRP A 3 -26.51 1.19 1.89
N THR A 4 -26.02 1.95 0.91
CA THR A 4 -24.62 2.37 0.79
C THR A 4 -24.11 3.20 1.98
N ALA A 5 -24.99 3.94 2.67
CA ALA A 5 -24.62 4.70 3.86
C ALA A 5 -24.25 3.84 5.08
N LYS A 6 -24.54 2.53 5.06
CA LYS A 6 -24.36 1.63 6.20
C LYS A 6 -23.15 0.71 6.08
N PHE A 7 -22.50 0.69 4.92
CA PHE A 7 -21.38 -0.21 4.66
C PHE A 7 -20.13 0.61 4.32
N PRO A 8 -18.99 0.32 4.97
CA PRO A 8 -17.74 0.95 4.61
C PRO A 8 -17.32 0.56 3.19
N LEU A 9 -16.59 1.45 2.53
CA LEU A 9 -15.89 1.11 1.29
C LEU A 9 -14.70 0.19 1.60
N PRO A 10 -14.27 -0.67 0.64
CA PRO A 10 -13.12 -1.55 0.84
C PRO A 10 -11.87 -0.80 1.30
N GLY A 11 -11.22 -1.28 2.36
CA GLY A 11 -10.05 -0.63 2.97
C GLY A 11 -10.42 0.40 4.05
N GLY A 12 -11.64 0.93 4.02
CA GLY A 12 -12.15 1.93 4.99
C GLY A 12 -12.89 1.32 6.18
N ASP A 13 -12.94 0.00 6.31
CA ASP A 13 -13.54 -0.77 7.40
C ASP A 13 -12.69 -0.74 8.68
N LEU A 14 -12.16 0.44 9.02
CA LEU A 14 -11.37 0.67 10.22
C LEU A 14 -12.25 0.53 11.47
N PRO A 15 -11.78 -0.16 12.53
CA PRO A 15 -12.48 -0.21 13.80
C PRO A 15 -12.79 1.20 14.32
N ASN A 16 -14.06 1.47 14.64
CA ASN A 16 -14.54 2.78 15.12
C ASN A 16 -14.23 3.98 14.20
N ALA A 17 -13.85 3.74 12.93
CA ALA A 17 -13.31 4.76 12.04
C ALA A 17 -12.09 5.53 12.63
N ASP A 18 -11.32 4.90 13.51
CA ASP A 18 -10.14 5.50 14.14
C ASP A 18 -8.86 5.11 13.39
N PHE A 19 -8.32 6.06 12.62
CA PHE A 19 -7.10 5.84 11.86
C PHE A 19 -5.84 5.79 12.73
N GLU A 20 -5.76 6.59 13.79
CA GLU A 20 -4.55 6.68 14.61
C GLU A 20 -4.37 5.42 15.45
N GLN A 21 -5.46 4.90 16.02
CA GLN A 21 -5.44 3.60 16.69
C GLN A 21 -5.06 2.49 15.70
N PHE A 22 -5.68 2.46 14.51
CA PHE A 22 -5.35 1.47 13.49
C PHE A 22 -3.87 1.51 13.08
N LEU A 23 -3.31 2.70 12.87
CA LEU A 23 -1.91 2.87 12.50
C LEU A 23 -0.98 2.39 13.63
N SER A 24 -1.31 2.71 14.89
CA SER A 24 -0.56 2.25 16.06
C SER A 24 -0.55 0.71 16.18
N ASP A 25 -1.70 0.08 15.99
CA ASP A 25 -1.83 -1.38 15.99
C ASP A 25 -1.00 -1.99 14.86
N LEU A 26 -1.09 -1.42 13.66
CA LEU A 26 -0.36 -1.89 12.49
C LEU A 26 1.17 -1.74 12.65
N HIS A 27 1.64 -0.67 13.29
CA HIS A 27 3.06 -0.52 13.64
C HIS A 27 3.53 -1.60 14.62
N SER A 28 2.68 -1.96 15.58
CA SER A 28 3.01 -2.99 16.57
C SER A 28 3.09 -4.38 15.90
N GLU A 29 2.12 -4.70 15.04
CA GLU A 29 2.08 -5.96 14.28
C GLU A 29 3.24 -6.08 13.27
N LEU A 30 3.61 -4.98 12.63
CA LEU A 30 4.63 -4.93 11.57
C LEU A 30 5.93 -4.27 12.05
N SER A 31 6.36 -4.53 13.28
CA SER A 31 7.57 -3.95 13.86
C SER A 31 8.87 -4.21 13.08
N TRP A 32 8.86 -5.20 12.17
CA TRP A 32 9.96 -5.50 11.25
C TRP A 32 10.00 -4.59 10.02
N LEU A 33 8.92 -3.86 9.72
CA LEU A 33 8.76 -2.99 8.57
C LEU A 33 9.05 -1.54 8.98
N SER A 34 9.72 -0.78 8.12
CA SER A 34 10.00 0.63 8.40
C SER A 34 8.70 1.43 8.66
N PRO A 35 8.74 2.40 9.60
CA PRO A 35 7.55 3.18 9.93
C PRO A 35 6.95 3.96 8.74
N SER A 36 7.77 4.38 7.77
CA SER A 36 7.28 5.05 6.55
C SER A 36 6.41 4.12 5.71
N LEU A 37 6.84 2.88 5.48
CA LEU A 37 6.09 1.87 4.74
C LEU A 37 4.78 1.49 5.44
N VAL A 38 4.81 1.28 6.75
CA VAL A 38 3.58 0.99 7.53
C VAL A 38 2.57 2.12 7.35
N LYS A 39 3.01 3.37 7.48
CA LYS A 39 2.14 4.55 7.30
C LYS A 39 1.64 4.70 5.88
N HIS A 40 2.51 4.47 4.88
CA HIS A 40 2.15 4.51 3.46
C HIS A 40 1.07 3.48 3.14
N TYR A 41 1.25 2.23 3.55
CA TYR A 41 0.26 1.17 3.32
C TYR A 41 -1.04 1.41 4.09
N ALA A 42 -0.96 1.90 5.34
CA ALA A 42 -2.15 2.27 6.10
C ALA A 42 -2.96 3.38 5.41
N ARG A 43 -2.31 4.42 4.90
CA ARG A 43 -2.98 5.54 4.22
C ARG A 43 -3.52 5.18 2.84
N SER A 44 -2.84 4.29 2.12
CA SER A 44 -3.21 3.92 0.76
C SER A 44 -4.25 2.79 0.71
N TYR A 45 -4.10 1.78 1.58
CA TYR A 45 -4.85 0.53 1.50
C TYR A 45 -5.72 0.26 2.73
N GLY A 46 -5.54 1.02 3.81
CA GLY A 46 -6.27 0.83 5.07
C GLY A 46 -6.20 -0.62 5.55
N THR A 47 -7.35 -1.22 5.86
CA THR A 47 -7.44 -2.61 6.35
C THR A 47 -6.82 -3.63 5.38
N ARG A 48 -6.74 -3.33 4.08
CA ARG A 48 -6.15 -4.21 3.06
C ARG A 48 -4.62 -4.25 3.10
N ALA A 49 -3.97 -3.39 3.88
CA ALA A 49 -2.52 -3.45 4.09
C ALA A 49 -2.04 -4.84 4.58
N ARG A 50 -2.85 -5.52 5.40
CA ARG A 50 -2.56 -6.90 5.85
C ARG A 50 -2.62 -7.92 4.72
N GLN A 51 -3.49 -7.72 3.73
CA GLN A 51 -3.56 -8.57 2.55
C GLN A 51 -2.32 -8.35 1.65
N LEU A 52 -1.92 -7.10 1.44
CA LEU A 52 -0.69 -6.76 0.71
C LEU A 52 0.52 -7.48 1.32
N LEU A 53 0.64 -7.49 2.65
CA LEU A 53 1.79 -8.03 3.37
C LEU A 53 1.66 -9.51 3.76
N ALA A 54 0.60 -10.21 3.35
CA ALA A 54 0.32 -11.57 3.79
C ALA A 54 1.49 -12.54 3.50
N GLY A 55 2.12 -13.06 4.54
CA GLY A 55 3.26 -13.99 4.44
C GLY A 55 4.64 -13.33 4.30
N ALA A 56 4.75 -12.00 4.26
CA ALA A 56 6.03 -11.31 4.44
C ALA A 56 6.38 -11.25 5.93
N GLN A 57 7.65 -11.48 6.26
CA GLN A 57 8.17 -11.40 7.64
C GLN A 57 9.35 -10.44 7.78
N SER A 58 9.84 -9.91 6.66
CA SER A 58 10.94 -8.97 6.58
C SER A 58 10.82 -8.07 5.35
N GLU A 59 11.55 -6.95 5.33
CA GLU A 59 11.61 -6.09 4.14
C GLU A 59 12.19 -6.81 2.90
N ALA A 60 13.03 -7.84 3.10
CA ALA A 60 13.55 -8.64 2.00
C ALA A 60 12.45 -9.43 1.27
N ASP A 61 11.36 -9.78 1.96
CA ASP A 61 10.21 -10.50 1.37
C ASP A 61 9.31 -9.60 0.52
N LEU A 62 9.60 -8.29 0.47
CA LEU A 62 8.89 -7.33 -0.38
C LEU A 62 9.42 -7.31 -1.83
N GLY A 63 10.52 -8.01 -2.09
CA GLY A 63 11.14 -8.11 -3.41
C GLY A 63 11.96 -6.88 -3.77
N ARG A 64 12.05 -6.58 -5.07
CA ARG A 64 12.85 -5.45 -5.56
C ARG A 64 12.30 -4.12 -5.03
N ARG A 65 13.20 -3.26 -4.56
CA ARG A 65 12.90 -1.87 -4.18
C ARG A 65 13.08 -0.96 -5.40
N PHE A 66 12.06 -0.18 -5.73
CA PHE A 66 12.08 0.78 -6.84
C PHE A 66 12.24 2.24 -6.38
N GLY A 67 11.92 2.52 -5.11
CA GLY A 67 12.10 3.85 -4.51
C GLY A 67 11.99 3.80 -2.99
N PRO A 68 11.84 4.96 -2.32
CA PRO A 68 11.80 5.03 -0.86
C PRO A 68 10.78 4.08 -0.24
N ASP A 69 9.52 4.12 -0.69
CA ASP A 69 8.42 3.32 -0.14
C ASP A 69 7.73 2.45 -1.22
N LEU A 70 8.35 2.25 -2.39
CA LEU A 70 7.81 1.42 -3.48
C LEU A 70 8.60 0.13 -3.63
N TYR A 71 7.92 -0.99 -3.42
CA TYR A 71 8.44 -2.35 -3.58
C TYR A 71 7.63 -3.15 -4.60
N GLU A 72 8.26 -4.17 -5.17
CA GLU A 72 7.64 -5.12 -6.10
C GLU A 72 6.36 -5.74 -5.56
N ARG A 73 6.32 -6.03 -4.26
CA ARG A 73 5.14 -6.57 -3.60
C ARG A 73 3.92 -5.65 -3.69
N GLU A 74 4.10 -4.34 -3.52
CA GLU A 74 3.01 -3.37 -3.68
C GLU A 74 2.54 -3.34 -5.13
N ALA A 75 3.46 -3.33 -6.09
CA ALA A 75 3.12 -3.34 -7.51
C ALA A 75 2.30 -4.59 -7.90
N LYS A 76 2.71 -5.79 -7.44
CA LYS A 76 1.95 -7.03 -7.65
C LYS A 76 0.56 -6.97 -7.04
N PHE A 77 0.44 -6.49 -5.81
CA PHE A 77 -0.86 -6.32 -5.15
C PHE A 77 -1.80 -5.40 -5.94
N LEU A 78 -1.29 -4.30 -6.48
CA LEU A 78 -2.07 -3.36 -7.30
C LEU A 78 -2.51 -3.98 -8.65
N VAL A 79 -1.65 -4.79 -9.28
CA VAL A 79 -2.01 -5.53 -10.50
C VAL A 79 -3.11 -6.54 -10.22
N GLU A 80 -2.96 -7.33 -9.16
CA GLU A 80 -3.85 -8.43 -8.80
C GLU A 80 -5.23 -7.95 -8.30
N THR A 81 -5.27 -6.81 -7.60
CA THR A 81 -6.47 -6.41 -6.85
C THR A 81 -7.06 -5.07 -7.25
N GLU A 82 -6.34 -4.25 -8.02
CA GLU A 82 -6.76 -2.88 -8.36
C GLU A 82 -6.69 -2.55 -9.85
N TRP A 83 -6.60 -3.58 -10.71
CA TRP A 83 -6.57 -3.46 -12.17
C TRP A 83 -5.47 -2.52 -12.68
N ALA A 84 -4.32 -2.48 -12.01
CA ALA A 84 -3.19 -1.69 -12.47
C ALA A 84 -2.51 -2.40 -13.66
N GLY A 85 -2.83 -2.00 -14.89
CA GLY A 85 -2.31 -2.63 -16.11
C GLY A 85 -1.08 -1.93 -16.70
N THR A 86 -0.74 -0.74 -16.19
CA THR A 86 0.37 0.09 -16.68
C THR A 86 1.17 0.67 -15.51
N SER A 87 2.43 1.06 -15.76
CA SER A 87 3.22 1.79 -14.77
C SER A 87 2.53 3.08 -14.31
N ALA A 88 1.86 3.80 -15.22
CA ALA A 88 1.10 5.00 -14.89
C ALA A 88 -0.11 4.72 -13.98
N ASP A 89 -0.74 3.54 -14.05
CA ASP A 89 -1.77 3.15 -13.07
C ASP A 89 -1.20 3.17 -11.66
N ILE A 90 -0.02 2.60 -11.49
CA ILE A 90 0.64 2.47 -10.19
C ILE A 90 1.16 3.83 -9.74
N LEU A 91 2.00 4.49 -10.54
CA LEU A 91 2.74 5.69 -10.13
C LEU A 91 1.88 6.94 -9.97
N GLU A 92 0.80 7.07 -10.74
CA GLU A 92 0.04 8.32 -10.84
C GLU A 92 -1.40 8.21 -10.37
N ARG A 93 -2.05 7.04 -10.51
CA ARG A 93 -3.47 6.86 -10.14
C ARG A 93 -3.61 6.23 -8.76
N ARG A 94 -3.17 4.98 -8.59
CA ARG A 94 -3.29 4.19 -7.35
C ARG A 94 -2.40 4.73 -6.25
N THR A 95 -1.20 5.16 -6.60
CA THR A 95 -0.27 5.80 -5.69
C THR A 95 0.08 7.21 -6.19
N LYS A 96 1.04 7.84 -5.54
CA LYS A 96 1.68 9.09 -5.96
C LYS A 96 3.20 8.95 -6.00
N HIS A 97 3.71 7.73 -6.12
CA HIS A 97 5.15 7.47 -6.22
C HIS A 97 5.80 8.25 -7.36
N GLY A 98 5.08 8.50 -8.47
CA GLY A 98 5.57 9.31 -9.59
C GLY A 98 5.96 10.75 -9.24
N LEU A 99 5.50 11.29 -8.10
CA LEU A 99 5.92 12.62 -7.60
C LEU A 99 7.24 12.59 -6.82
N HIS A 100 7.69 11.40 -6.40
CA HIS A 100 8.80 11.23 -5.46
C HIS A 100 9.97 10.46 -6.07
N LEU A 101 9.72 9.58 -7.04
CA LEU A 101 10.78 8.86 -7.75
C LEU A 101 11.59 9.82 -8.63
N ASN A 102 12.91 9.67 -8.60
CA ASN A 102 13.76 10.31 -9.59
C ASN A 102 13.67 9.61 -10.96
N ALA A 103 14.27 10.21 -12.00
CA ALA A 103 14.18 9.68 -13.36
C ALA A 103 14.76 8.26 -13.51
N ALA A 104 15.82 7.92 -12.78
CA ALA A 104 16.43 6.59 -12.85
C ALA A 104 15.59 5.54 -12.12
N GLU A 105 15.02 5.89 -10.98
CA GLU A 105 14.09 5.04 -10.23
C GLU A 105 12.80 4.77 -11.03
N ARG A 106 12.21 5.81 -11.61
CA ARG A 106 11.03 5.69 -12.47
C ARG A 106 11.31 4.77 -13.66
N LYS A 107 12.42 4.99 -14.35
CA LYS A 107 12.82 4.12 -15.46
C LYS A 107 13.01 2.68 -14.99
N GLY A 108 13.69 2.47 -13.86
CA GLY A 108 13.92 1.13 -13.30
C GLY A 108 12.66 0.38 -12.88
N PHE A 109 11.53 1.09 -12.67
CA PHE A 109 10.20 0.51 -12.44
C PHE A 109 9.44 0.24 -13.74
N GLU A 110 9.67 1.04 -14.78
CA GLU A 110 9.02 0.92 -16.09
C GLU A 110 9.67 -0.16 -16.99
N ASP A 111 10.94 -0.49 -16.73
CA ASP A 111 11.71 -1.58 -17.36
C ASP A 111 11.28 -2.98 -16.86
#